data_AF-A0A4D6LJM1-F1
#
_entry.id   AF-A0A4D6LJM1-F1
#
_cell.length_a   1.000
_cell.length_b   1.000
_cell.length_c   1.000
_cell.angle_alpha   90.00
_cell.angle_beta   90.00
_cell.angle_gamma   90.00
#
_symmetry.space_group_name_H-M   'P 1'
#
loop_
_entity.id
_entity.type
_entity.pdbx_description
1 polymer ?
#
loop_
_entity_poly.entity_id
_entity_poly.type
_entity_poly.pdbx_seq_one_letter_code
_entity_poly.pdbx_strand_id
1 'polypeptide(L)'
;MTGEHLKSEQGRDESKFIEELVSKIFKKVSPKDLSRDEHIRFQHLTYMNISYCNMVTEFPDVSGAKNLRELRLDGCENLVTIHESVGLLGNLVFLSASECNLLTKFVPTMYLPSLEYLSINLCTKLAFFPEISGTMNSKLKINMLDTAIKKLPESIEKLTGLNSLEMTDCKELQHIPSTLFTLPNFVTLKVGGCRRLRESFTRIKGSHSVHPKLETLHFDNAYLSDDDVRMIMYHFPNLKELNISCNPVVHLPACIKESTKLTSLHLRYCYQLQEIPALPSSVQKVDAKYCSSLTSESSNILWSQVRKEMTRLELVMPTREIPEWFDHVNEGGIPIFNARIKFPAVALALVFGEEDAKTKRKKMPGRWRTVGMHLFIEGERRRYHNFSVAKNHVLLCDLRVLFNLEEWDDLGFGVGKDWKNVRVLCETNLSLRSWGVYVYKTETNMEDIKFVSQDPSSSFALSRRQMISDRFKKQIKKKSLNLPEMHREFRIWRTGSRKGLSFEGESSRDLEKAWRRVMALREEEGGSGMNIEDEKNKEVDSLLDMLATAELDKHFD
;
A
#
# COMPACT_ATOMS: atom_id res chain seq x y z
N MET A 1 32.82 -33.89 -1.35
CA MET A 1 34.28 -34.13 -1.17
C MET A 1 34.90 -32.81 -0.78
N THR A 2 35.50 -32.57 0.39
CA THR A 2 36.19 -33.38 1.44
C THR A 2 36.17 -32.53 2.74
N GLY A 3 36.20 -32.99 3.99
CA GLY A 3 36.30 -34.29 4.65
C GLY A 3 35.88 -34.09 6.13
N GLU A 4 35.03 -34.97 6.66
CA GLU A 4 35.35 -35.93 7.75
C GLU A 4 36.03 -35.35 8.99
N HIS A 5 35.26 -35.18 10.08
CA HIS A 5 35.50 -35.81 11.40
C HIS A 5 34.43 -35.35 12.42
N LEU A 6 33.42 -36.19 12.63
CA LEU A 6 32.66 -36.42 13.87
C LEU A 6 31.49 -37.36 13.49
N LYS A 7 31.74 -38.67 13.53
CA LYS A 7 30.68 -39.68 13.53
C LYS A 7 30.09 -39.71 14.94
N SER A 8 29.12 -38.85 15.21
CA SER A 8 28.13 -39.09 16.27
C SER A 8 26.96 -39.86 15.66
N GLU A 9 26.37 -40.79 16.40
CA GLU A 9 25.16 -41.52 16.01
C GLU A 9 24.00 -40.57 15.60
N GLN A 10 24.10 -39.30 15.99
CA GLN A 10 23.22 -38.16 15.65
C GLN A 10 23.13 -37.85 14.15
N GLY A 11 24.20 -37.99 13.37
CA GLY A 11 24.19 -37.67 11.93
C GLY A 11 23.50 -38.72 11.04
N ARG A 12 23.24 -39.92 11.58
CA ARG A 12 22.58 -41.02 10.84
C ARG A 12 21.05 -40.92 10.88
N ASP A 13 20.52 -40.30 11.94
CA ASP A 13 19.06 -40.14 12.15
C ASP A 13 18.51 -38.94 11.36
N GLU A 14 19.29 -37.86 11.22
CA GLU A 14 18.92 -36.67 10.43
C GLU A 14 18.84 -36.95 8.91
N SER A 15 19.76 -37.76 8.37
CA SER A 15 19.72 -38.13 6.93
C SER A 15 18.51 -39.01 6.61
N LYS A 16 18.17 -39.94 7.51
CA LYS A 16 17.01 -40.82 7.37
C LYS A 16 15.69 -40.05 7.54
N PHE A 17 15.69 -38.99 8.36
CA PHE A 17 14.60 -38.03 8.46
C PHE A 17 14.40 -37.21 7.20
N ILE A 18 15.47 -36.63 6.63
CA ILE A 18 15.33 -35.90 5.36
C ILE A 18 14.80 -36.87 4.31
N GLU A 19 15.30 -38.11 4.26
CA GLU A 19 14.77 -39.13 3.35
C GLU A 19 13.30 -39.50 3.63
N GLU A 20 12.86 -39.60 4.88
CA GLU A 20 11.48 -39.96 5.24
C GLU A 20 10.51 -38.78 5.11
N LEU A 21 10.91 -37.57 5.46
CA LEU A 21 10.17 -36.33 5.25
C LEU A 21 10.09 -36.04 3.75
N VAL A 22 11.20 -36.15 3.02
CA VAL A 22 11.20 -36.13 1.55
C VAL A 22 10.37 -37.29 1.02
N SER A 23 10.41 -38.48 1.61
CA SER A 23 9.56 -39.59 1.17
C SER A 23 8.08 -39.26 1.39
N LYS A 24 7.65 -38.77 2.56
CA LYS A 24 6.26 -38.36 2.83
C LYS A 24 5.81 -37.16 2.00
N ILE A 25 6.70 -36.21 1.75
CA ILE A 25 6.47 -35.01 0.93
C ILE A 25 6.41 -35.36 -0.57
N PHE A 26 7.23 -36.30 -1.05
CA PHE A 26 7.41 -36.60 -2.48
C PHE A 26 6.85 -37.97 -2.92
N LYS A 27 6.44 -38.85 -2.01
CA LYS A 27 5.87 -40.19 -2.26
C LYS A 27 4.77 -40.50 -1.23
N LYS A 28 3.58 -40.91 -1.68
CA LYS A 28 2.55 -41.49 -0.79
C LYS A 28 3.10 -42.75 -0.11
N VAL A 29 3.72 -42.64 1.07
CA VAL A 29 4.20 -43.80 1.83
C VAL A 29 3.02 -44.40 2.60
N SER A 30 2.88 -45.72 2.50
CA SER A 30 1.86 -46.49 3.22
C SER A 30 2.10 -46.43 4.73
N PRO A 31 1.06 -46.22 5.58
CA PRO A 31 1.21 -46.05 7.04
C PRO A 31 1.77 -47.26 7.82
N LYS A 32 2.14 -48.36 7.16
CA LYS A 32 2.46 -49.64 7.81
C LYS A 32 3.94 -49.85 8.18
N ASP A 33 4.85 -48.95 7.79
CA ASP A 33 6.30 -49.16 7.93
C ASP A 33 6.98 -48.34 9.04
N LEU A 34 6.24 -47.73 9.97
CA LEU A 34 6.82 -46.80 10.97
C LEU A 34 6.70 -47.32 12.41
N SER A 35 7.87 -47.55 13.02
CA SER A 35 8.05 -48.16 14.35
C SER A 35 7.98 -47.16 15.50
N ARG A 36 7.59 -47.68 16.67
CA ARG A 36 7.24 -47.08 17.99
C ARG A 36 8.15 -45.99 18.66
N ASP A 37 9.15 -45.40 18.00
CA ASP A 37 10.09 -44.41 18.61
C ASP A 37 9.91 -42.97 18.08
N GLU A 38 8.69 -42.58 17.71
CA GLU A 38 8.42 -41.35 16.92
C GLU A 38 8.56 -40.01 17.67
N HIS A 39 8.71 -40.00 19.01
CA HIS A 39 8.61 -38.77 19.82
C HIS A 39 9.93 -38.01 20.05
N ILE A 40 11.09 -38.56 19.66
CA ILE A 40 12.42 -37.98 19.94
C ILE A 40 13.06 -37.35 18.69
N ARG A 41 12.64 -37.71 17.48
CA ARG A 41 13.48 -37.59 16.27
C ARG A 41 13.68 -36.19 15.66
N PHE A 42 12.91 -35.16 16.03
CA PHE A 42 13.02 -33.82 15.40
C PHE A 42 13.18 -32.70 16.42
N GLN A 43 13.57 -33.04 17.65
CA GLN A 43 13.71 -32.05 18.72
C GLN A 43 14.79 -31.00 18.42
N HIS A 44 15.74 -31.23 17.51
CA HIS A 44 16.75 -30.22 17.17
C HIS A 44 16.40 -29.36 15.95
N LEU A 45 15.32 -29.70 15.22
CA LEU A 45 14.97 -28.98 14.02
C LEU A 45 14.40 -27.60 14.38
N THR A 46 15.09 -26.53 13.97
CA THR A 46 14.68 -25.15 14.25
C THR A 46 14.19 -24.38 13.02
N TYR A 47 14.54 -24.84 11.81
CA TYR A 47 14.20 -24.19 10.55
C TYR A 47 13.84 -25.25 9.51
N MET A 48 12.73 -25.04 8.80
CA MET A 48 12.32 -25.87 7.67
C MET A 48 11.80 -24.98 6.54
N ASN A 49 12.33 -25.19 5.33
CA ASN A 49 11.88 -24.50 4.14
C ASN A 49 11.77 -25.49 2.99
N ILE A 50 10.53 -25.67 2.52
CA ILE A 50 10.20 -26.48 1.35
C ILE A 50 9.38 -25.66 0.34
N SER A 51 9.58 -24.35 0.31
CA SER A 51 8.95 -23.47 -0.66
C SER A 51 9.20 -23.93 -2.11
N TYR A 52 8.22 -23.70 -2.98
CA TYR A 52 8.23 -24.05 -4.40
C TYR A 52 8.36 -25.56 -4.67
N CYS A 53 8.06 -26.41 -3.68
CA CYS A 53 8.03 -27.85 -3.86
C CYS A 53 6.69 -28.28 -4.46
N ASN A 54 6.64 -28.39 -5.78
CA ASN A 54 5.41 -28.74 -6.51
C ASN A 54 4.99 -30.21 -6.39
N MET A 55 5.76 -31.05 -5.70
CA MET A 55 5.41 -32.46 -5.48
C MET A 55 4.61 -32.65 -4.19
N VAL A 56 4.64 -31.67 -3.28
CA VAL A 56 3.94 -31.76 -1.99
C VAL A 56 2.46 -31.57 -2.23
N THR A 57 1.67 -32.60 -1.94
CA THR A 57 0.19 -32.48 -1.92
C THR A 57 -0.35 -32.30 -0.52
N GLU A 58 0.35 -32.81 0.49
CA GLU A 58 -0.03 -32.74 1.90
C GLU A 58 1.23 -32.52 2.73
N PHE A 59 1.20 -31.56 3.66
CA PHE A 59 2.30 -31.37 4.60
C PHE A 59 2.10 -32.29 5.81
N PRO A 60 3.08 -33.15 6.15
CA PRO A 60 2.90 -34.26 7.08
C PRO A 60 2.89 -33.83 8.56
N ASP A 61 2.66 -34.80 9.46
CA ASP A 61 2.82 -34.61 10.90
C ASP A 61 4.26 -34.19 11.25
N VAL A 62 4.35 -33.14 12.07
CA VAL A 62 5.59 -32.56 12.60
C VAL A 62 5.53 -32.36 14.12
N SER A 63 4.67 -33.11 14.82
CA SER A 63 4.53 -33.09 16.29
C SER A 63 5.85 -33.31 17.04
N GLY A 64 6.79 -34.07 16.44
CA GLY A 64 8.14 -34.26 16.97
C GLY A 64 9.08 -33.05 16.83
N ALA A 65 8.78 -32.08 15.96
CA ALA A 65 9.61 -30.92 15.67
C ALA A 65 9.37 -29.76 16.66
N LYS A 66 9.43 -30.07 17.96
CA LYS A 66 9.01 -29.16 19.04
C LYS A 66 9.82 -27.87 19.13
N ASN A 67 11.04 -27.84 18.61
CA ASN A 67 11.92 -26.65 18.60
C ASN A 67 11.89 -25.90 17.26
N LEU A 68 10.98 -26.25 16.36
CA LEU A 68 10.83 -25.55 15.07
C LEU A 68 10.43 -24.11 15.32
N ARG A 69 11.27 -23.17 14.85
CA ARG A 69 11.05 -21.72 14.97
C ARG A 69 10.60 -21.09 13.67
N GLU A 70 10.94 -21.68 12.54
CA GLU A 70 10.59 -21.15 11.23
C GLU A 70 10.18 -22.27 10.27
N LEU A 71 9.00 -22.12 9.67
CA LEU A 71 8.44 -23.01 8.66
C LEU A 71 8.01 -22.22 7.43
N ARG A 72 8.58 -22.58 6.27
CA ARG A 72 8.23 -21.99 4.96
C ARG A 72 7.75 -23.05 3.98
N LEU A 73 6.56 -22.83 3.45
CA LEU A 73 5.84 -23.65 2.49
C LEU A 73 5.44 -22.84 1.24
N ASP A 74 5.96 -21.62 1.08
CA ASP A 74 5.52 -20.68 0.03
C ASP A 74 5.63 -21.26 -1.38
N GLY A 75 4.65 -21.01 -2.25
CA GLY A 75 4.69 -21.40 -3.66
C GLY A 75 4.58 -22.90 -3.93
N CYS A 76 4.17 -23.71 -2.95
CA CYS A 76 3.84 -25.12 -3.19
C CYS A 76 2.47 -25.22 -3.91
N GLU A 77 2.47 -25.12 -5.23
CA GLU A 77 1.22 -24.96 -6.02
C GLU A 77 0.27 -26.17 -5.91
N ASN A 78 0.80 -27.36 -5.58
CA ASN A 78 0.03 -28.60 -5.42
C ASN A 78 -0.38 -28.93 -3.98
N LEU A 79 0.02 -28.11 -2.99
CA LEU A 79 -0.29 -28.35 -1.58
C LEU A 79 -1.78 -28.13 -1.31
N VAL A 80 -2.47 -29.16 -0.83
CA VAL A 80 -3.92 -29.16 -0.57
C VAL A 80 -4.23 -29.03 0.92
N THR A 81 -3.43 -29.67 1.78
CA THR A 81 -3.64 -29.71 3.23
C THR A 81 -2.34 -29.53 4.01
N ILE A 82 -2.44 -28.93 5.20
CA ILE A 82 -1.36 -28.89 6.18
C ILE A 82 -1.80 -29.64 7.44
N HIS A 83 -0.99 -30.58 7.92
CA HIS A 83 -1.32 -31.36 9.11
C HIS A 83 -1.51 -30.48 10.36
N GLU A 84 -2.46 -30.85 11.21
CA GLU A 84 -2.89 -30.06 12.38
C GLU A 84 -1.79 -29.83 13.41
N SER A 85 -0.78 -30.71 13.45
CA SER A 85 0.39 -30.58 14.32
C SER A 85 1.12 -29.25 14.15
N VAL A 86 1.11 -28.67 12.93
CA VAL A 86 1.71 -27.35 12.67
C VAL A 86 1.07 -26.27 13.53
N GLY A 87 -0.23 -26.37 13.80
CA GLY A 87 -1.00 -25.40 14.59
C GLY A 87 -0.70 -25.44 16.09
N LEU A 88 0.11 -26.41 16.55
CA LEU A 88 0.44 -26.65 17.96
C LEU A 88 1.94 -26.53 18.26
N LEU A 89 2.74 -26.02 17.31
CA LEU A 89 4.19 -25.83 17.47
C LEU A 89 4.51 -24.60 18.33
N GLY A 90 4.61 -24.80 19.65
CA GLY A 90 4.74 -23.71 20.63
C GLY A 90 5.93 -22.76 20.44
N ASN A 91 7.02 -23.22 19.82
CA ASN A 91 8.23 -22.44 19.56
C ASN A 91 8.26 -21.77 18.18
N LEU A 92 7.23 -21.95 17.36
CA LEU A 92 7.17 -21.42 16.02
C LEU A 92 7.01 -19.90 16.06
N VAL A 93 7.96 -19.18 15.46
CA VAL A 93 8.01 -17.72 15.39
C VAL A 93 7.56 -17.21 14.02
N PHE A 94 7.88 -17.95 12.96
CA PHE A 94 7.56 -17.60 11.58
C PHE A 94 6.90 -18.78 10.86
N LEU A 95 5.72 -18.56 10.29
CA LEU A 95 4.98 -19.53 9.48
C LEU A 95 4.51 -18.87 8.18
N SER A 96 4.95 -19.39 7.04
CA SER A 96 4.49 -18.91 5.74
C SER A 96 4.13 -20.08 4.83
N ALA A 97 2.93 -20.02 4.25
CA ALA A 97 2.42 -20.96 3.25
C ALA A 97 1.73 -20.16 2.14
N SER A 98 2.33 -19.05 1.72
CA SER A 98 1.78 -18.16 0.70
C SER A 98 1.83 -18.82 -0.68
N GLU A 99 1.02 -18.38 -1.64
CA GLU A 99 1.00 -18.88 -3.03
C GLU A 99 0.70 -20.38 -3.17
N CYS A 100 0.15 -21.01 -2.12
CA CYS A 100 -0.34 -22.39 -2.18
C CYS A 100 -1.77 -22.39 -2.73
N ASN A 101 -1.90 -22.19 -4.04
CA ASN A 101 -3.20 -21.94 -4.71
C ASN A 101 -4.23 -23.07 -4.56
N LEU A 102 -3.79 -24.31 -4.30
CA LEU A 102 -4.67 -25.46 -4.06
C LEU A 102 -4.97 -25.73 -2.58
N LEU A 103 -4.41 -24.93 -1.66
CA LEU A 103 -4.59 -25.11 -0.22
C LEU A 103 -6.05 -24.85 0.15
N THR A 104 -6.75 -25.90 0.57
CA THR A 104 -8.16 -25.83 1.00
C THR A 104 -8.30 -25.92 2.52
N LYS A 105 -7.35 -26.60 3.17
CA LYS A 105 -7.32 -26.79 4.62
C LYS A 105 -5.94 -26.38 5.13
N PHE A 106 -5.92 -25.31 5.93
CA PHE A 106 -4.77 -24.99 6.78
C PHE A 106 -4.83 -25.89 8.03
N VAL A 107 -4.65 -25.34 9.23
CA VAL A 107 -4.91 -26.05 10.48
C VAL A 107 -6.33 -25.76 10.98
N PRO A 108 -7.04 -26.72 11.60
CA PRO A 108 -8.38 -26.47 12.15
C PRO A 108 -8.34 -25.63 13.45
N THR A 109 -7.28 -25.80 14.24
CA THR A 109 -7.07 -25.11 15.52
C THR A 109 -5.64 -24.61 15.59
N MET A 110 -5.43 -23.43 16.17
CA MET A 110 -4.14 -22.79 16.30
C MET A 110 -3.88 -22.32 17.74
N TYR A 111 -2.73 -22.74 18.28
CA TYR A 111 -2.12 -22.20 19.49
C TYR A 111 -0.60 -22.17 19.31
N LEU A 112 -0.11 -21.00 18.91
CA LEU A 112 1.30 -20.76 18.60
C LEU A 112 1.82 -19.58 19.44
N PRO A 113 2.03 -19.76 20.77
CA PRO A 113 2.31 -18.67 21.70
C PRO A 113 3.56 -17.82 21.37
N SER A 114 4.49 -18.35 20.57
CA SER A 114 5.70 -17.64 20.13
C SER A 114 5.58 -17.00 18.73
N LEU A 115 4.43 -17.12 18.05
CA LEU A 115 4.30 -16.72 16.65
C LEU A 115 4.32 -15.20 16.51
N GLU A 116 5.22 -14.69 15.68
CA GLU A 116 5.34 -13.26 15.38
C GLU A 116 4.86 -12.95 13.96
N TYR A 117 4.88 -13.92 13.06
CA TYR A 117 4.49 -13.75 11.67
C TYR A 117 3.77 -14.97 11.09
N LEU A 118 2.58 -14.75 10.53
CA LEU A 118 1.81 -15.72 9.76
C LEU A 118 1.51 -15.14 8.37
N SER A 119 1.81 -15.89 7.30
CA SER A 119 1.42 -15.52 5.94
C SER A 119 0.82 -16.69 5.18
N ILE A 120 -0.41 -16.50 4.71
CA ILE A 120 -1.15 -17.42 3.82
C ILE A 120 -1.72 -16.64 2.63
N ASN A 121 -0.97 -15.61 2.20
CA ASN A 121 -1.31 -14.81 1.03
C ASN A 121 -1.48 -15.69 -0.20
N LEU A 122 -2.39 -15.32 -1.09
CA LEU A 122 -2.57 -15.98 -2.37
C LEU A 122 -3.04 -17.45 -2.26
N CYS A 123 -3.48 -17.90 -1.08
CA CYS A 123 -4.17 -19.18 -0.92
C CYS A 123 -5.64 -19.04 -1.32
N THR A 124 -5.88 -18.84 -2.62
CA THR A 124 -7.18 -18.48 -3.21
C THR A 124 -8.32 -19.48 -2.96
N LYS A 125 -8.01 -20.72 -2.56
CA LYS A 125 -9.01 -21.74 -2.20
C LYS A 125 -9.21 -21.93 -0.69
N LEU A 126 -8.44 -21.24 0.14
CA LEU A 126 -8.53 -21.37 1.59
C LEU A 126 -9.74 -20.57 2.10
N ALA A 127 -10.78 -21.29 2.53
CA ALA A 127 -12.08 -20.68 2.87
C ALA A 127 -12.30 -20.42 4.37
N PHE A 128 -11.43 -20.94 5.23
CA PHE A 128 -11.60 -20.92 6.68
C PHE A 128 -10.30 -20.51 7.38
N PHE A 129 -10.43 -19.63 8.37
CA PHE A 129 -9.36 -19.32 9.31
C PHE A 129 -9.46 -20.24 10.54
N PRO A 130 -8.34 -20.72 11.12
CA PRO A 130 -8.35 -21.61 12.29
C PRO A 130 -9.04 -21.01 13.51
N GLU A 131 -9.66 -21.87 14.32
CA GLU A 131 -10.06 -21.51 15.68
C GLU A 131 -8.82 -21.33 16.58
N ILE A 132 -8.83 -20.30 17.43
CA ILE A 132 -7.74 -20.04 18.36
C ILE A 132 -8.03 -20.73 19.69
N SER A 133 -7.19 -21.68 20.10
CA SER A 133 -7.45 -22.45 21.33
C SER A 133 -6.86 -21.81 22.59
N GLY A 134 -5.78 -21.02 22.49
CA GLY A 134 -5.15 -20.35 23.63
C GLY A 134 -4.69 -18.92 23.34
N THR A 135 -4.42 -18.16 24.41
CA THR A 135 -4.04 -16.74 24.31
C THR A 135 -2.63 -16.57 23.73
N MET A 136 -2.50 -15.76 22.68
CA MET A 136 -1.25 -15.49 21.98
C MET A 136 -0.83 -14.03 22.18
N ASN A 137 0.16 -13.82 23.06
CA ASN A 137 0.60 -12.48 23.49
C ASN A 137 1.79 -11.92 22.70
N SER A 138 2.44 -12.74 21.86
CA SER A 138 3.55 -12.32 20.99
C SER A 138 3.08 -11.26 19.98
N LYS A 139 3.96 -10.31 19.64
CA LYS A 139 3.65 -9.25 18.68
C LYS A 139 3.46 -9.86 17.29
N LEU A 140 2.21 -10.13 16.92
CA LEU A 140 1.84 -10.92 15.77
C LEU A 140 1.40 -10.06 14.59
N LYS A 141 1.88 -10.41 13.39
CA LYS A 141 1.38 -9.90 12.11
C LYS A 141 0.82 -11.06 11.27
N ILE A 142 -0.39 -10.88 10.75
CA ILE A 142 -1.07 -11.88 9.92
C ILE A 142 -1.36 -11.29 8.55
N ASN A 143 -0.91 -11.96 7.49
CA ASN A 143 -1.17 -11.62 6.10
C ASN A 143 -1.94 -12.75 5.40
N MET A 144 -3.09 -12.42 4.81
CA MET A 144 -3.99 -13.36 4.14
C MET A 144 -4.58 -12.75 2.85
N LEU A 145 -3.77 -12.02 2.08
CA LEU A 145 -4.24 -11.32 0.87
C LEU A 145 -4.84 -12.28 -0.16
N ASP A 146 -6.05 -11.98 -0.63
CA ASP A 146 -6.86 -12.77 -1.59
C ASP A 146 -6.82 -14.27 -1.29
N THR A 147 -7.48 -14.56 -0.17
CA THR A 147 -7.94 -15.88 0.21
C THR A 147 -9.46 -15.95 0.06
N ALA A 148 -10.02 -17.15 0.03
CA ALA A 148 -11.47 -17.35 0.02
C ALA A 148 -12.10 -17.27 1.43
N ILE A 149 -11.37 -16.75 2.43
CA ILE A 149 -11.82 -16.71 3.83
C ILE A 149 -13.09 -15.87 3.93
N LYS A 150 -14.16 -16.50 4.40
CA LYS A 150 -15.48 -15.86 4.48
C LYS A 150 -15.69 -15.08 5.78
N LYS A 151 -15.13 -15.57 6.88
CA LYS A 151 -15.36 -15.05 8.24
C LYS A 151 -14.13 -15.32 9.10
N LEU A 152 -13.83 -14.40 10.00
CA LEU A 152 -12.92 -14.67 11.13
C LEU A 152 -13.72 -15.27 12.30
N PRO A 153 -13.14 -16.22 13.05
CA PRO A 153 -13.80 -16.81 14.23
C PRO A 153 -13.82 -15.83 15.41
N GLU A 154 -14.79 -15.98 16.31
CA GLU A 154 -14.88 -15.17 17.54
C GLU A 154 -13.66 -15.35 18.45
N SER A 155 -13.00 -16.52 18.38
CA SER A 155 -11.77 -16.83 19.10
C SER A 155 -10.58 -15.93 18.73
N ILE A 156 -10.70 -15.07 17.71
CA ILE A 156 -9.70 -14.03 17.38
C ILE A 156 -9.40 -13.12 18.58
N GLU A 157 -10.34 -12.98 19.53
CA GLU A 157 -10.15 -12.23 20.78
C GLU A 157 -8.96 -12.74 21.62
N LYS A 158 -8.53 -13.99 21.41
CA LYS A 158 -7.39 -14.59 22.09
C LYS A 158 -6.04 -14.17 21.49
N LEU A 159 -6.02 -13.51 20.34
CA LEU A 159 -4.80 -12.98 19.73
C LEU A 159 -4.45 -11.60 20.34
N THR A 160 -4.24 -11.56 21.65
CA THR A 160 -3.98 -10.33 22.43
C THR A 160 -2.73 -9.57 21.95
N GLY A 161 -1.76 -10.27 21.38
CA GLY A 161 -0.56 -9.71 20.75
C GLY A 161 -0.71 -9.31 19.28
N LEU A 162 -1.88 -9.51 18.66
CA LEU A 162 -2.12 -9.15 17.26
C LEU A 162 -1.94 -7.64 17.06
N ASN A 163 -1.00 -7.30 16.19
CA ASN A 163 -0.65 -5.93 15.89
C ASN A 163 -1.17 -5.48 14.52
N SER A 164 -1.07 -6.35 13.52
CA SER A 164 -1.45 -6.06 12.13
C SER A 164 -2.18 -7.24 11.50
N LEU A 165 -3.29 -6.94 10.82
CA LEU A 165 -4.06 -7.90 10.04
C LEU A 165 -4.29 -7.35 8.63
N GLU A 166 -3.91 -8.15 7.64
CA GLU A 166 -4.03 -7.83 6.22
C GLU A 166 -4.83 -8.93 5.50
N MET A 167 -5.94 -8.54 4.88
CA MET A 167 -6.90 -9.39 4.18
C MET A 167 -7.38 -8.74 2.87
N THR A 168 -6.56 -7.89 2.25
CA THR A 168 -6.89 -7.22 0.98
C THR A 168 -7.23 -8.24 -0.09
N ASP A 169 -8.25 -7.94 -0.90
CA ASP A 169 -8.82 -8.74 -1.97
C ASP A 169 -9.43 -10.08 -1.53
N CYS A 170 -9.72 -10.27 -0.23
CA CYS A 170 -10.57 -11.37 0.24
C CYS A 170 -12.04 -11.12 -0.12
N LYS A 171 -12.39 -11.30 -1.40
CA LYS A 171 -13.71 -10.96 -1.98
C LYS A 171 -14.90 -11.64 -1.30
N GLU A 172 -14.66 -12.80 -0.70
CA GLU A 172 -15.69 -13.59 -0.01
C GLU A 172 -15.90 -13.21 1.47
N LEU A 173 -15.04 -12.33 2.02
CA LEU A 173 -15.05 -11.91 3.42
C LEU A 173 -16.28 -11.07 3.74
N GLN A 174 -17.12 -11.59 4.62
CA GLN A 174 -18.41 -11.00 5.00
C GLN A 174 -18.44 -10.53 6.46
N HIS A 175 -17.63 -11.13 7.33
CA HIS A 175 -17.72 -10.90 8.76
C HIS A 175 -16.35 -10.83 9.43
N ILE A 176 -16.15 -9.78 10.22
CA ILE A 176 -15.08 -9.63 11.19
C ILE A 176 -15.74 -9.40 12.56
N PRO A 177 -15.41 -10.20 13.59
CA PRO A 177 -16.00 -10.05 14.92
C PRO A 177 -15.57 -8.71 15.56
N SER A 178 -16.48 -8.08 16.29
CA SER A 178 -16.23 -6.77 16.93
C SER A 178 -15.15 -6.85 18.01
N THR A 179 -14.92 -8.03 18.59
CA THR A 179 -13.84 -8.32 19.53
C THR A 179 -12.44 -8.11 18.94
N LEU A 180 -12.28 -8.13 17.61
CA LEU A 180 -11.02 -7.75 16.96
C LEU A 180 -10.58 -6.33 17.36
N PHE A 181 -11.56 -5.41 17.47
CA PHE A 181 -11.30 -4.01 17.75
C PHE A 181 -11.10 -3.70 19.24
N THR A 182 -11.33 -4.67 20.12
CA THR A 182 -11.05 -4.56 21.57
C THR A 182 -9.66 -5.06 21.94
N LEU A 183 -8.92 -5.66 20.99
CA LEU A 183 -7.57 -6.18 21.21
C LEU A 183 -6.60 -5.06 21.62
N PRO A 184 -5.76 -5.29 22.65
CA PRO A 184 -4.99 -4.23 23.29
C PRO A 184 -3.82 -3.69 22.44
N ASN A 185 -3.36 -4.46 21.44
CA ASN A 185 -2.19 -4.14 20.61
C ASN A 185 -2.51 -3.96 19.12
N PHE A 186 -3.79 -4.03 18.75
CA PHE A 186 -4.23 -4.02 17.36
C PHE A 186 -4.25 -2.60 16.79
N VAL A 187 -3.38 -2.34 15.82
CA VAL A 187 -3.13 -0.98 15.28
C VAL A 187 -3.35 -0.87 13.79
N THR A 188 -3.28 -1.97 13.02
CA THR A 188 -3.38 -1.94 11.56
C THR A 188 -4.37 -2.98 11.05
N LEU A 189 -5.36 -2.52 10.29
CA LEU A 189 -6.29 -3.35 9.54
C LEU A 189 -6.26 -2.94 8.06
N LYS A 190 -6.08 -3.92 7.18
CA LYS A 190 -6.12 -3.72 5.73
C LYS A 190 -7.06 -4.73 5.10
N VAL A 191 -8.10 -4.23 4.45
CA VAL A 191 -9.25 -4.97 3.93
C VAL A 191 -9.74 -4.37 2.61
N GLY A 192 -8.83 -3.77 1.84
CA GLY A 192 -9.17 -3.25 0.51
C GLY A 192 -9.69 -4.37 -0.38
N GLY A 193 -10.61 -4.12 -1.31
CA GLY A 193 -11.21 -5.16 -2.16
C GLY A 193 -12.24 -6.06 -1.48
N CYS A 194 -12.44 -5.96 -0.15
CA CYS A 194 -13.41 -6.76 0.61
C CYS A 194 -14.83 -6.17 0.54
N ARG A 195 -15.44 -6.25 -0.65
CA ARG A 195 -16.72 -5.59 -0.98
C ARG A 195 -17.90 -6.03 -0.10
N ARG A 196 -17.89 -7.27 0.41
CA ARG A 196 -18.94 -7.81 1.29
C ARG A 196 -18.77 -7.46 2.77
N LEU A 197 -17.64 -6.85 3.15
CA LEU A 197 -17.32 -6.56 4.56
C LEU A 197 -18.00 -5.29 5.08
N ARG A 198 -18.47 -4.40 4.19
CA ARG A 198 -19.12 -3.13 4.51
C ARG A 198 -20.16 -3.26 5.64
N GLU A 199 -21.06 -4.23 5.54
CA GLU A 199 -22.13 -4.47 6.54
C GLU A 199 -21.61 -4.88 7.92
N SER A 200 -20.40 -5.41 8.02
CA SER A 200 -19.81 -5.81 9.30
C SER A 200 -19.44 -4.57 10.14
N PHE A 201 -19.07 -3.46 9.50
CA PHE A 201 -18.70 -2.22 10.19
C PHE A 201 -19.92 -1.49 10.78
N THR A 202 -21.08 -1.57 10.14
CA THR A 202 -22.32 -0.98 10.67
C THR A 202 -22.85 -1.70 11.90
N ARG A 203 -22.44 -2.96 12.11
CA ARG A 203 -22.82 -3.80 13.27
C ARG A 203 -21.95 -3.59 14.50
N ILE A 204 -20.88 -2.79 14.41
CA ILE A 204 -20.06 -2.42 15.56
C ILE A 204 -20.92 -1.52 16.45
N LYS A 205 -21.75 -2.10 17.32
CA LYS A 205 -22.52 -1.35 18.31
C LYS A 205 -21.50 -0.63 19.19
N GLY A 206 -21.64 0.69 19.33
CA GLY A 206 -20.79 1.50 20.19
C GLY A 206 -20.84 0.96 21.61
N SER A 207 -19.88 0.13 21.99
CA SER A 207 -19.65 -0.18 23.39
C SER A 207 -19.02 1.07 23.98
N HIS A 208 -19.76 1.77 24.82
CA HIS A 208 -19.43 3.10 25.35
C HIS A 208 -18.20 3.11 26.29
N SER A 209 -17.41 2.04 26.33
CA SER A 209 -16.37 1.85 27.35
C SER A 209 -14.96 1.61 26.80
N VAL A 210 -14.78 1.25 25.52
CA VAL A 210 -13.44 1.02 24.94
C VAL A 210 -13.41 1.49 23.49
N HIS A 211 -12.74 2.61 23.22
CA HIS A 211 -12.46 3.05 21.85
C HIS A 211 -11.36 2.16 21.24
N PRO A 212 -11.54 1.66 20.00
CA PRO A 212 -10.50 0.91 19.31
C PRO A 212 -9.18 1.71 19.24
N LYS A 213 -8.06 1.01 19.40
CA LYS A 213 -6.69 1.57 19.24
C LYS A 213 -6.23 1.64 17.78
N LEU A 214 -7.10 1.29 16.84
CA LEU A 214 -6.77 1.22 15.42
C LEU A 214 -6.21 2.56 14.92
N GLU A 215 -5.00 2.52 14.36
CA GLU A 215 -4.29 3.71 13.85
C GLU A 215 -4.23 3.73 12.32
N THR A 216 -4.26 2.58 11.67
CA THR A 216 -4.22 2.45 10.20
C THR A 216 -5.38 1.59 9.71
N LEU A 217 -6.19 2.15 8.82
CA LEU A 217 -7.26 1.43 8.14
C LEU A 217 -7.14 1.61 6.62
N HIS A 218 -6.94 0.50 5.90
CA HIS A 218 -7.06 0.46 4.44
C HIS A 218 -8.34 -0.27 4.07
N PHE A 219 -9.24 0.44 3.38
CA PHE A 219 -10.54 -0.04 2.94
C PHE A 219 -10.83 0.47 1.51
N ASP A 220 -9.80 0.45 0.67
CA ASP A 220 -9.87 0.82 -0.74
C ASP A 220 -10.67 -0.20 -1.58
N ASN A 221 -11.32 0.22 -2.66
CA ASN A 221 -12.02 -0.68 -3.60
C ASN A 221 -13.07 -1.59 -2.92
N ALA A 222 -13.87 -1.06 -1.99
CA ALA A 222 -14.83 -1.81 -1.19
C ALA A 222 -16.29 -1.33 -1.33
N TYR A 223 -16.57 -0.46 -2.31
CA TYR A 223 -17.87 0.18 -2.53
C TYR A 223 -18.40 0.93 -1.29
N LEU A 224 -17.51 1.62 -0.59
CA LEU A 224 -17.90 2.50 0.52
C LEU A 224 -18.69 3.71 0.01
N SER A 225 -19.81 4.01 0.67
CA SER A 225 -20.56 5.25 0.52
C SER A 225 -20.14 6.29 1.55
N ASP A 226 -20.63 7.52 1.37
CA ASP A 226 -20.40 8.65 2.30
C ASP A 226 -20.75 8.29 3.76
N ASP A 227 -21.87 7.60 3.98
CA ASP A 227 -22.29 7.11 5.29
C ASP A 227 -21.32 6.09 5.90
N ASP A 228 -20.73 5.19 5.12
CA ASP A 228 -19.78 4.22 5.66
C ASP A 228 -18.50 4.93 6.13
N VAL A 229 -18.03 5.92 5.37
CA VAL A 229 -16.88 6.74 5.77
C VAL A 229 -17.20 7.47 7.07
N ARG A 230 -18.42 8.02 7.22
CA ARG A 230 -18.88 8.65 8.47
C ARG A 230 -18.83 7.67 9.65
N MET A 231 -19.30 6.44 9.44
CA MET A 231 -19.27 5.39 10.47
C MET A 231 -17.84 4.98 10.84
N ILE A 232 -16.94 4.86 9.86
CA ILE A 232 -15.51 4.61 10.10
C ILE A 232 -14.92 5.71 11.00
N MET A 233 -15.17 6.99 10.68
CA MET A 233 -14.63 8.09 11.49
C MET A 233 -15.18 8.08 12.92
N TYR A 234 -16.47 7.71 13.10
CA TYR A 234 -17.08 7.61 14.42
C TYR A 234 -16.51 6.45 15.26
N HIS A 235 -16.34 5.28 14.66
CA HIS A 235 -15.88 4.09 15.37
C HIS A 235 -14.37 4.07 15.63
N PHE A 236 -13.57 4.76 14.81
CA PHE A 236 -12.11 4.74 14.89
C PHE A 236 -11.54 6.16 15.03
N PRO A 237 -11.80 6.86 16.17
CA PRO A 237 -11.34 8.23 16.38
C PRO A 237 -9.81 8.34 16.49
N ASN A 238 -9.10 7.22 16.64
CA ASN A 238 -7.65 7.17 16.79
C ASN A 238 -6.87 7.01 15.47
N LEU A 239 -7.56 6.96 14.32
CA LEU A 239 -6.92 6.76 13.03
C LEU A 239 -5.90 7.87 12.73
N LYS A 240 -4.69 7.43 12.35
CA LYS A 240 -3.60 8.23 11.81
C LYS A 240 -3.52 8.14 10.30
N GLU A 241 -3.91 7.01 9.73
CA GLU A 241 -3.91 6.76 8.29
C GLU A 241 -5.22 6.10 7.86
N LEU A 242 -5.90 6.73 6.91
CA LEU A 242 -7.11 6.22 6.28
C LEU A 242 -6.92 6.15 4.77
N ASN A 243 -7.06 4.95 4.20
CA ASN A 243 -7.08 4.74 2.76
C ASN A 243 -8.46 4.23 2.34
N ILE A 244 -9.20 5.06 1.60
CA ILE A 244 -10.50 4.73 1.01
C ILE A 244 -10.48 4.95 -0.51
N SER A 245 -9.31 4.83 -1.13
CA SER A 245 -9.12 4.94 -2.58
C SER A 245 -10.09 4.01 -3.33
N CYS A 246 -10.43 4.35 -4.57
CA CYS A 246 -11.26 3.52 -5.45
C CYS A 246 -12.66 3.23 -4.88
N ASN A 247 -13.25 4.13 -4.10
CA ASN A 247 -14.62 4.02 -3.62
C ASN A 247 -15.53 5.09 -4.29
N PRO A 248 -16.83 4.82 -4.49
CA PRO A 248 -17.78 5.75 -5.09
C PRO A 248 -18.27 6.82 -4.09
N VAL A 249 -17.36 7.35 -3.27
CA VAL A 249 -17.65 8.40 -2.30
C VAL A 249 -17.84 9.71 -3.05
N VAL A 250 -18.93 10.42 -2.77
CA VAL A 250 -19.24 11.72 -3.37
C VAL A 250 -18.83 12.84 -2.44
N HIS A 251 -19.10 12.71 -1.14
CA HIS A 251 -18.76 13.69 -0.12
C HIS A 251 -18.05 13.02 1.05
N LEU A 252 -16.91 13.59 1.46
CA LEU A 252 -16.31 13.21 2.73
C LEU A 252 -17.11 13.82 3.90
N PRO A 253 -17.28 13.08 5.02
CA PRO A 253 -18.08 13.56 6.13
C PRO A 253 -17.42 14.74 6.85
N ALA A 254 -18.19 15.77 7.19
CA ALA A 254 -17.69 16.97 7.86
C ALA A 254 -16.98 16.71 9.21
N CYS A 255 -17.30 15.58 9.89
CA CYS A 255 -16.65 15.17 11.14
C CYS A 255 -15.17 14.78 10.95
N ILE A 256 -14.67 14.61 9.72
CA ILE A 256 -13.23 14.36 9.49
C ILE A 256 -12.35 15.46 10.09
N LYS A 257 -12.86 16.70 10.16
CA LYS A 257 -12.18 17.85 10.77
C LYS A 257 -11.90 17.66 12.27
N GLU A 258 -12.66 16.81 12.94
CA GLU A 258 -12.56 16.51 14.38
C GLU A 258 -11.53 15.41 14.66
N SER A 259 -11.02 14.75 13.61
CA SER A 259 -10.06 13.65 13.71
C SER A 259 -8.64 14.15 13.93
N THR A 260 -8.36 14.62 15.15
CA THR A 260 -7.10 15.28 15.55
C THR A 260 -5.85 14.42 15.44
N LYS A 261 -5.99 13.11 15.25
CA LYS A 261 -4.87 12.17 15.04
C LYS A 261 -4.62 11.83 13.58
N LEU A 262 -5.54 12.18 12.67
CA LEU A 262 -5.43 11.81 11.27
C LEU A 262 -4.28 12.58 10.61
N THR A 263 -3.31 11.86 10.07
CA THR A 263 -2.11 12.41 9.43
C THR A 263 -2.06 12.15 7.93
N SER A 264 -2.64 11.05 7.45
CA SER A 264 -2.61 10.65 6.05
C SER A 264 -3.99 10.21 5.56
N LEU A 265 -4.41 10.76 4.43
CA LEU A 265 -5.69 10.46 3.78
C LEU A 265 -5.46 10.10 2.31
N HIS A 266 -5.82 8.87 1.93
CA HIS A 266 -5.68 8.38 0.55
C HIS A 266 -7.07 8.21 -0.10
N LEU A 267 -7.27 8.94 -1.19
CA LEU A 267 -8.53 9.11 -1.92
C LEU A 267 -8.36 8.80 -3.42
N ARG A 268 -7.29 8.10 -3.81
CA ARG A 268 -6.96 7.89 -5.22
C ARG A 268 -8.14 7.25 -5.95
N TYR A 269 -8.41 7.67 -7.19
CA TYR A 269 -9.45 7.07 -8.03
C TYR A 269 -10.88 7.13 -7.44
N CYS A 270 -11.16 8.06 -6.52
CA CYS A 270 -12.53 8.38 -6.13
C CYS A 270 -13.16 9.32 -7.18
N TYR A 271 -13.51 8.78 -8.35
CA TYR A 271 -13.94 9.58 -9.52
C TYR A 271 -15.19 10.43 -9.27
N GLN A 272 -16.07 10.02 -8.35
CA GLN A 272 -17.29 10.75 -7.99
C GLN A 272 -17.09 11.75 -6.86
N LEU A 273 -15.90 11.81 -6.24
CA LEU A 273 -15.64 12.68 -5.11
C LEU A 273 -15.71 14.15 -5.55
N GLN A 274 -16.73 14.85 -5.05
CA GLN A 274 -16.97 16.27 -5.29
C GLN A 274 -16.47 17.11 -4.12
N GLU A 275 -16.77 16.67 -2.89
CA GLU A 275 -16.56 17.47 -1.70
C GLU A 275 -15.55 16.87 -0.71
N ILE A 276 -14.52 17.65 -0.41
CA ILE A 276 -13.61 17.43 0.72
C ILE A 276 -13.82 18.59 1.70
N PRO A 277 -14.38 18.34 2.90
CA PRO A 277 -14.59 19.38 3.90
C PRO A 277 -13.25 19.80 4.51
N ALA A 278 -13.28 20.81 5.38
CA ALA A 278 -12.10 21.24 6.12
C ALA A 278 -11.41 20.05 6.83
N LEU A 279 -10.12 19.88 6.58
CA LEU A 279 -9.31 18.83 7.21
C LEU A 279 -8.73 19.32 8.56
N PRO A 280 -8.41 18.41 9.51
CA PRO A 280 -7.74 18.79 10.77
C PRO A 280 -6.32 19.32 10.52
N SER A 281 -5.73 20.02 11.50
CA SER A 281 -4.33 20.49 11.45
C SER A 281 -3.28 19.40 11.66
N SER A 282 -3.71 18.17 11.91
CA SER A 282 -2.83 17.00 11.96
C SER A 282 -2.54 16.41 10.58
N VAL A 283 -3.36 16.73 9.56
CA VAL A 283 -3.23 16.13 8.23
C VAL A 283 -2.02 16.67 7.51
N GLN A 284 -1.05 15.80 7.30
CA GLN A 284 0.18 16.08 6.59
C GLN A 284 0.11 15.59 5.15
N LYS A 285 -0.57 14.47 4.90
CA LYS A 285 -0.61 13.82 3.60
C LYS A 285 -2.03 13.67 3.05
N VAL A 286 -2.25 14.11 1.81
CA VAL A 286 -3.49 13.89 1.07
C VAL A 286 -3.17 13.43 -0.35
N ASP A 287 -3.60 12.24 -0.71
CA ASP A 287 -3.46 11.71 -2.07
C ASP A 287 -4.84 11.60 -2.74
N ALA A 288 -5.23 12.65 -3.47
CA ALA A 288 -6.48 12.75 -4.23
C ALA A 288 -6.24 12.62 -5.75
N LYS A 289 -5.26 11.81 -6.17
CA LYS A 289 -5.04 11.57 -7.60
C LYS A 289 -6.28 10.95 -8.25
N TYR A 290 -6.60 11.40 -9.45
CA TYR A 290 -7.71 10.94 -10.28
C TYR A 290 -9.12 11.17 -9.68
N CYS A 291 -9.26 12.11 -8.73
CA CYS A 291 -10.57 12.59 -8.26
C CYS A 291 -11.15 13.65 -9.20
N SER A 292 -11.47 13.27 -10.44
CA SER A 292 -11.82 14.21 -11.51
C SER A 292 -13.04 15.11 -11.26
N SER A 293 -13.96 14.71 -10.37
CA SER A 293 -15.17 15.47 -10.02
C SER A 293 -14.97 16.49 -8.90
N LEU A 294 -13.77 16.60 -8.33
CA LEU A 294 -13.51 17.45 -7.17
C LEU A 294 -13.84 18.91 -7.48
N THR A 295 -14.68 19.55 -6.67
CA THR A 295 -15.11 20.94 -6.90
C THR A 295 -13.97 21.95 -6.68
N SER A 296 -14.13 23.16 -7.21
CA SER A 296 -13.20 24.28 -6.95
C SER A 296 -13.16 24.65 -5.47
N GLU A 297 -14.30 24.56 -4.76
CA GLU A 297 -14.37 24.81 -3.32
C GLU A 297 -13.52 23.82 -2.52
N SER A 298 -13.66 22.52 -2.80
CA SER A 298 -12.82 21.48 -2.19
C SER A 298 -11.33 21.66 -2.52
N SER A 299 -11.03 22.02 -3.76
CA SER A 299 -9.66 22.32 -4.17
C SER A 299 -9.08 23.50 -3.39
N ASN A 300 -9.88 24.54 -3.13
CA ASN A 300 -9.48 25.69 -2.31
C ASN A 300 -9.26 25.30 -0.83
N ILE A 301 -10.06 24.39 -0.29
CA ILE A 301 -9.84 23.81 1.05
C ILE A 301 -8.50 23.08 1.11
N LEU A 302 -8.18 22.28 0.09
CA LEU A 302 -6.89 21.59 -0.04
C LEU A 302 -5.73 22.58 -0.16
N TRP A 303 -5.85 23.63 -0.98
CA TRP A 303 -4.85 24.68 -1.05
C TRP A 303 -4.64 25.37 0.30
N SER A 304 -5.72 25.69 1.02
CA SER A 304 -5.66 26.41 2.30
C SER A 304 -4.89 25.67 3.40
N GLN A 305 -4.60 24.36 3.23
CA GLN A 305 -3.79 23.60 4.18
C GLN A 305 -2.40 24.21 4.40
N VAL A 306 -1.82 24.89 3.40
CA VAL A 306 -0.52 25.57 3.56
C VAL A 306 -0.55 26.71 4.58
N ARG A 307 -1.72 27.35 4.76
CA ARG A 307 -1.88 28.48 5.70
C ARG A 307 -1.80 28.05 7.16
N LYS A 308 -1.88 26.75 7.42
CA LYS A 308 -1.66 26.17 8.74
C LYS A 308 -0.15 26.04 9.07
N GLU A 309 0.72 26.34 8.10
CA GLU A 309 2.19 26.31 8.22
C GLU A 309 2.73 24.98 8.80
N MET A 310 2.03 23.88 8.49
CA MET A 310 2.33 22.56 9.04
C MET A 310 3.61 22.00 8.43
N THR A 311 4.42 21.34 9.26
CA THR A 311 5.53 20.53 8.77
C THR A 311 5.00 19.31 8.03
N ARG A 312 5.71 18.85 7.00
CA ARG A 312 5.44 17.55 6.33
C ARG A 312 4.24 17.52 5.41
N LEU A 313 3.75 18.69 4.99
CA LEU A 313 2.68 18.76 4.00
C LEU A 313 3.10 18.11 2.68
N GLU A 314 2.33 17.12 2.22
CA GLU A 314 2.42 16.47 0.91
C GLU A 314 1.00 16.23 0.39
N LEU A 315 0.59 17.00 -0.60
CA LEU A 315 -0.75 16.95 -1.16
C LEU A 315 -0.68 16.79 -2.67
N VAL A 316 -1.46 15.85 -3.20
CA VAL A 316 -1.64 15.66 -4.64
C VAL A 316 -3.12 15.70 -4.97
N MET A 317 -3.50 16.51 -5.93
CA MET A 317 -4.89 16.67 -6.40
C MET A 317 -4.92 16.97 -7.90
N PRO A 318 -6.08 16.83 -8.59
CA PRO A 318 -6.19 17.17 -10.01
C PRO A 318 -5.80 18.63 -10.29
N THR A 319 -5.35 18.92 -11.52
CA THR A 319 -4.88 20.25 -11.90
C THR A 319 -5.90 21.33 -11.59
N ARG A 320 -5.42 22.34 -10.87
CA ARG A 320 -6.09 23.61 -10.62
C ARG A 320 -5.06 24.73 -10.77
N GLU A 321 -5.53 25.92 -11.07
CA GLU A 321 -4.69 27.11 -11.05
C GLU A 321 -4.17 27.33 -9.63
N ILE A 322 -2.93 27.78 -9.52
CA ILE A 322 -2.34 28.15 -8.23
C ILE A 322 -3.06 29.42 -7.78
N PRO A 323 -3.62 29.46 -6.56
CA PRO A 323 -4.35 30.63 -6.11
C PRO A 323 -3.49 31.90 -6.07
N GLU A 324 -4.08 33.04 -6.43
CA GLU A 324 -3.39 34.35 -6.46
C GLU A 324 -2.83 34.80 -5.09
N TRP A 325 -3.33 34.23 -3.99
CA TRP A 325 -2.85 34.52 -2.65
C TRP A 325 -1.52 33.83 -2.28
N PHE A 326 -0.93 33.03 -3.18
CA PHE A 326 0.44 32.57 -3.04
C PHE A 326 1.41 33.76 -3.13
N ASP A 327 2.49 33.73 -2.34
CA ASP A 327 3.43 34.86 -2.28
C ASP A 327 4.21 35.04 -3.61
N HIS A 328 4.31 33.98 -4.41
CA HIS A 328 4.83 34.04 -5.77
C HIS A 328 4.22 32.94 -6.64
N VAL A 329 3.93 33.27 -7.90
CA VAL A 329 3.48 32.32 -8.93
C VAL A 329 4.21 32.66 -10.23
N ASN A 330 4.68 31.64 -10.94
CA ASN A 330 5.34 31.78 -12.22
C ASN A 330 4.83 30.72 -13.20
N GLU A 331 4.57 31.14 -14.44
CA GLU A 331 4.25 30.23 -15.54
C GLU A 331 5.52 29.71 -16.21
N GLY A 332 5.57 28.40 -16.43
CA GLY A 332 6.73 27.73 -16.98
C GLY A 332 8.00 27.85 -16.12
N GLY A 333 9.12 27.44 -16.71
CA GLY A 333 10.41 27.46 -16.04
C GLY A 333 10.51 26.44 -14.90
N ILE A 334 11.38 26.75 -13.93
CA ILE A 334 11.59 25.92 -12.74
C ILE A 334 11.55 26.80 -11.49
N PRO A 335 11.13 26.25 -10.34
CA PRO A 335 11.18 26.99 -9.08
C PRO A 335 12.57 27.51 -8.76
N ILE A 336 12.67 28.84 -8.64
CA ILE A 336 13.89 29.55 -8.30
C ILE A 336 13.57 30.76 -7.42
N PHE A 337 14.36 30.95 -6.37
CA PHE A 337 14.29 32.13 -5.51
C PHE A 337 15.63 32.29 -4.77
N ASN A 338 15.87 33.47 -4.24
CA ASN A 338 17.03 33.74 -3.40
C ASN A 338 16.59 33.81 -1.94
N ALA A 339 17.41 33.25 -1.04
CA ALA A 339 17.20 33.36 0.39
C ALA A 339 18.51 33.68 1.11
N ARG A 340 18.45 34.29 2.29
CA ARG A 340 19.64 34.60 3.12
C ARG A 340 19.38 34.29 4.58
N ILE A 341 20.44 34.29 5.39
CA ILE A 341 20.41 34.06 6.85
C ILE A 341 19.99 32.62 7.20
N LYS A 342 18.74 32.23 6.96
CA LYS A 342 18.21 30.88 7.19
C LYS A 342 17.58 30.33 5.91
N PHE A 343 17.60 29.02 5.72
CA PHE A 343 16.82 28.42 4.65
C PHE A 343 15.31 28.64 4.91
N PRO A 344 14.55 29.10 3.90
CA PRO A 344 13.20 29.54 4.13
C PRO A 344 12.26 28.34 4.27
N ALA A 345 11.37 28.43 5.26
CA ALA A 345 10.26 27.53 5.43
C ALA A 345 9.17 27.90 4.41
N VAL A 346 9.01 27.08 3.37
CA VAL A 346 8.10 27.35 2.26
C VAL A 346 7.37 26.09 1.80
N ALA A 347 6.12 26.26 1.37
CA ALA A 347 5.41 25.28 0.55
C ALA A 347 5.63 25.58 -0.94
N LEU A 348 5.90 24.54 -1.71
CA LEU A 348 6.03 24.59 -3.15
C LEU A 348 4.82 23.94 -3.82
N ALA A 349 4.15 24.69 -4.69
CA ALA A 349 3.11 24.23 -5.59
C ALA A 349 3.69 23.97 -6.98
N LEU A 350 3.43 22.81 -7.55
CA LEU A 350 3.91 22.38 -8.86
C LEU A 350 2.73 21.83 -9.68
N VAL A 351 2.37 22.50 -10.77
CA VAL A 351 1.26 22.10 -11.64
C VAL A 351 1.81 21.35 -12.84
N PHE A 352 1.55 20.05 -12.89
CA PHE A 352 1.98 19.18 -13.98
C PHE A 352 0.87 18.98 -15.01
N GLY A 353 1.22 19.06 -16.29
CA GLY A 353 0.35 18.81 -17.43
C GLY A 353 0.47 17.40 -17.99
N GLU A 354 0.24 17.29 -19.30
CA GLU A 354 0.45 16.07 -20.09
C GLU A 354 1.94 15.77 -20.28
N GLU A 355 2.24 14.58 -20.80
CA GLU A 355 3.60 14.17 -21.12
C GLU A 355 4.20 15.03 -22.25
N ASP A 356 5.45 15.45 -22.08
CA ASP A 356 6.14 16.24 -23.11
C ASP A 356 6.50 15.33 -24.30
N ALA A 357 5.91 15.61 -25.47
CA ALA A 357 6.17 14.91 -26.72
C ALA A 357 7.66 14.89 -27.11
N LYS A 358 8.47 15.85 -26.64
CA LYS A 358 9.93 15.91 -26.89
C LYS A 358 10.72 14.84 -26.13
N THR A 359 10.17 14.25 -25.07
CA THR A 359 10.81 13.19 -24.27
C THR A 359 10.57 11.76 -24.81
N LYS A 360 9.76 11.61 -25.87
CA LYS A 360 9.36 10.32 -26.49
C LYS A 360 10.50 9.46 -27.05
N ARG A 361 11.77 9.90 -27.03
CA ARG A 361 12.90 9.22 -27.71
C ARG A 361 13.71 8.23 -26.86
N LYS A 362 13.29 7.89 -25.64
CA LYS A 362 13.73 6.64 -24.97
C LYS A 362 12.57 6.09 -24.18
N LYS A 363 11.81 5.15 -24.76
CA LYS A 363 10.92 4.27 -24.00
C LYS A 363 11.81 3.55 -22.97
N MET A 364 11.83 4.05 -21.74
CA MET A 364 12.25 3.26 -20.59
C MET A 364 11.07 2.32 -20.30
N PRO A 365 11.26 0.99 -20.33
CA PRO A 365 10.17 0.05 -20.15
C PRO A 365 9.63 0.17 -18.72
N GLY A 366 8.30 0.18 -18.60
CA GLY A 366 7.57 -0.19 -17.38
C GLY A 366 7.77 0.59 -16.07
N ARG A 367 8.40 1.77 -15.99
CA ARG A 367 8.58 2.44 -14.67
C ARG A 367 8.25 3.95 -14.55
N TRP A 368 7.05 4.19 -14.01
CA TRP A 368 6.68 5.15 -12.96
C TRP A 368 6.31 6.58 -13.38
N ARG A 369 5.07 6.98 -13.05
CA ARG A 369 4.63 8.39 -12.95
C ARG A 369 5.22 9.03 -11.68
N THR A 370 6.55 9.04 -11.61
CA THR A 370 7.30 9.56 -10.47
C THR A 370 8.01 10.83 -10.88
N VAL A 371 7.82 11.89 -10.09
CA VAL A 371 8.55 13.14 -10.21
C VAL A 371 9.73 13.07 -9.24
N GLY A 372 10.93 12.98 -9.79
CA GLY A 372 12.17 13.11 -9.03
C GLY A 372 12.48 14.59 -8.81
N MET A 373 12.46 15.07 -7.58
CA MET A 373 12.70 16.47 -7.26
C MET A 373 14.10 16.66 -6.67
N HIS A 374 14.87 17.56 -7.26
CA HIS A 374 16.25 17.85 -6.91
C HIS A 374 16.38 19.27 -6.39
N LEU A 375 16.99 19.43 -5.22
CA LEU A 375 17.31 20.76 -4.68
C LEU A 375 18.75 21.12 -4.99
N PHE A 376 18.93 22.32 -5.52
CA PHE A 376 20.22 22.96 -5.75
C PHE A 376 20.31 24.23 -4.91
N ILE A 377 21.46 24.46 -4.29
CA ILE A 377 21.78 25.69 -3.56
C ILE A 377 23.15 26.16 -4.04
N GLU A 378 23.22 27.39 -4.57
CA GLU A 378 24.44 27.92 -5.22
C GLU A 378 24.96 27.02 -6.35
N GLY A 379 24.05 26.41 -7.11
CA GLY A 379 24.38 25.51 -8.22
C GLY A 379 24.84 24.10 -7.82
N GLU A 380 25.05 23.83 -6.54
CA GLU A 380 25.42 22.49 -6.06
C GLU A 380 24.16 21.66 -5.74
N ARG A 381 24.10 20.43 -6.27
CA ARG A 381 23.02 19.49 -5.96
C ARG A 381 23.13 19.06 -4.50
N ARG A 382 22.11 19.35 -3.71
CA ARG A 382 22.07 18.99 -2.29
C ARG A 382 21.39 17.66 -2.04
N ARG A 383 20.18 17.49 -2.57
CA ARG A 383 19.31 16.37 -2.20
C ARG A 383 18.32 16.00 -3.31
N TYR A 384 17.63 14.89 -3.10
CA TYR A 384 16.70 14.28 -4.05
C TYR A 384 15.54 13.58 -3.33
N HIS A 385 14.32 13.74 -3.83
CA HIS A 385 13.13 13.06 -3.33
C HIS A 385 12.20 12.66 -4.47
N ASN A 386 11.48 11.54 -4.34
CA ASN A 386 10.56 11.02 -5.36
C ASN A 386 9.11 11.17 -4.93
N PHE A 387 8.28 11.75 -5.80
CA PHE A 387 6.84 11.84 -5.59
C PHE A 387 6.07 11.03 -6.63
N SER A 388 4.94 10.44 -6.25
CA SER A 388 4.00 9.86 -7.20
C SER A 388 2.97 10.92 -7.61
N VAL A 389 3.09 11.44 -8.83
CA VAL A 389 2.22 12.49 -9.37
C VAL A 389 1.67 12.05 -10.72
N ALA A 390 0.38 12.23 -10.94
CA ALA A 390 -0.27 11.90 -12.20
C ALA A 390 -0.23 13.07 -13.19
N LYS A 391 -0.46 12.80 -14.47
CA LYS A 391 -0.63 13.86 -15.49
C LYS A 391 -1.83 14.74 -15.14
N ASN A 392 -1.76 16.03 -15.46
CA ASN A 392 -2.81 17.00 -15.09
C ASN A 392 -3.13 16.94 -13.58
N HIS A 393 -2.10 16.97 -12.74
CA HIS A 393 -2.22 17.07 -11.28
C HIS A 393 -1.30 18.15 -10.72
N VAL A 394 -1.66 18.61 -9.53
CA VAL A 394 -0.83 19.48 -8.69
C VAL A 394 -0.12 18.65 -7.64
N LEU A 395 1.15 18.92 -7.42
CA LEU A 395 1.88 18.54 -6.21
C LEU A 395 2.06 19.79 -5.35
N LEU A 396 1.61 19.72 -4.11
CA LEU A 396 1.82 20.74 -3.09
C LEU A 396 2.61 20.13 -1.95
N CYS A 397 3.82 20.62 -1.71
CA CYS A 397 4.71 20.01 -0.72
C CYS A 397 5.49 21.05 0.08
N ASP A 398 5.71 20.78 1.36
CA ASP A 398 6.62 21.57 2.19
C ASP A 398 8.07 21.22 1.84
N LEU A 399 8.85 22.22 1.45
CA LEU A 399 10.21 22.04 0.93
C LEU A 399 11.18 21.53 2.01
N ARG A 400 10.91 21.79 3.31
CA ARG A 400 11.76 21.34 4.43
C ARG A 400 11.75 19.83 4.62
N VAL A 401 10.58 19.23 4.37
CA VAL A 401 10.24 17.81 4.59
C VAL A 401 11.16 16.88 3.82
N LEU A 402 11.60 17.35 2.67
CA LEU A 402 12.33 16.56 1.71
C LEU A 402 13.80 16.44 2.07
N PHE A 403 14.28 17.30 2.97
CA PHE A 403 15.70 17.52 3.18
C PHE A 403 16.17 17.37 4.64
N ASN A 404 15.26 17.15 5.60
CA ASN A 404 15.47 16.64 6.96
C ASN A 404 16.73 17.18 7.65
N LEU A 405 16.64 18.33 8.32
CA LEU A 405 17.82 19.08 8.75
C LEU A 405 17.96 19.17 10.26
N GLU A 406 18.83 18.29 10.76
CA GLU A 406 19.71 18.61 11.89
C GLU A 406 20.95 19.43 11.44
N GLU A 407 21.13 19.68 10.13
CA GLU A 407 22.35 20.33 9.57
C GLU A 407 22.02 21.51 8.62
N TRP A 408 21.21 22.49 9.05
CA TRP A 408 21.07 23.74 8.27
C TRP A 408 22.37 24.58 8.28
N ASP A 409 23.21 24.39 9.29
CA ASP A 409 24.50 25.05 9.45
C ASP A 409 25.49 24.65 8.33
N ASP A 410 25.45 23.40 7.87
CA ASP A 410 26.33 22.89 6.80
C ASP A 410 25.96 23.40 5.39
N LEU A 411 24.76 23.94 5.21
CA LEU A 411 24.35 24.61 3.98
C LEU A 411 24.87 26.06 3.92
N GLY A 412 25.65 26.47 4.94
CA GLY A 412 26.21 27.79 5.15
C GLY A 412 25.16 28.88 5.41
N PHE A 413 23.90 28.50 5.59
CA PHE A 413 22.90 29.42 6.15
C PHE A 413 23.30 29.61 7.63
N GLY A 414 23.40 30.86 8.09
CA GLY A 414 23.96 31.21 9.40
C GLY A 414 25.39 31.74 9.36
N VAL A 415 26.13 31.59 8.25
CA VAL A 415 27.47 32.15 8.04
C VAL A 415 27.40 33.28 7.00
N GLY A 416 27.29 34.53 7.47
CA GLY A 416 27.19 35.72 6.61
C GLY A 416 25.77 36.15 6.24
N LYS A 417 25.62 37.33 5.61
CA LYS A 417 24.34 37.92 5.17
C LYS A 417 24.08 37.78 3.66
N ASP A 418 24.86 36.94 3.00
CA ASP A 418 24.84 36.81 1.54
C ASP A 418 23.60 36.09 1.04
N TRP A 419 23.17 36.46 -0.16
CA TRP A 419 22.05 35.83 -0.85
C TRP A 419 22.48 34.51 -1.45
N LYS A 420 21.66 33.47 -1.25
CA LYS A 420 21.83 32.15 -1.82
C LYS A 420 20.69 31.82 -2.77
N ASN A 421 21.03 31.42 -3.99
CA ASN A 421 20.12 30.93 -4.99
C ASN A 421 19.66 29.52 -4.65
N VAL A 422 18.36 29.37 -4.44
CA VAL A 422 17.67 28.11 -4.23
C VAL A 422 16.93 27.75 -5.51
N ARG A 423 17.17 26.55 -6.04
CA ARG A 423 16.58 26.08 -7.28
C ARG A 423 16.08 24.66 -7.12
N VAL A 424 14.86 24.40 -7.60
CA VAL A 424 14.25 23.07 -7.56
C VAL A 424 14.05 22.56 -8.99
N LEU A 425 14.67 21.44 -9.31
CA LEU A 425 14.54 20.79 -10.61
C LEU A 425 13.66 19.54 -10.48
N CYS A 426 12.70 19.39 -11.40
CA CYS A 426 11.86 18.19 -11.50
C CYS A 426 12.34 17.32 -12.66
N GLU A 427 12.85 16.13 -12.34
CA GLU A 427 13.10 15.04 -13.29
C GLU A 427 11.80 14.24 -13.47
N THR A 428 11.12 14.46 -14.61
CA THR A 428 9.86 13.81 -14.95
C THR A 428 9.62 13.85 -16.47
N ASN A 429 8.73 12.99 -16.97
CA ASN A 429 8.19 13.07 -18.33
C ASN A 429 7.00 14.02 -18.45
N LEU A 430 6.47 14.52 -17.33
CA LEU A 430 5.37 15.47 -17.28
C LEU A 430 5.85 16.89 -17.57
N SER A 431 5.04 17.66 -18.31
CA SER A 431 5.28 19.10 -18.49
C SER A 431 4.97 19.86 -17.20
N LEU A 432 5.93 20.60 -16.64
CA LEU A 432 5.66 21.56 -15.55
C LEU A 432 5.09 22.84 -16.16
N ARG A 433 3.81 23.13 -15.91
CA ARG A 433 3.08 24.27 -16.51
C ARG A 433 3.25 25.55 -15.72
N SER A 434 3.19 25.44 -14.40
CA SER A 434 3.39 26.56 -13.49
C SER A 434 3.87 26.06 -12.13
N TRP A 435 4.44 26.97 -11.36
CA TRP A 435 4.84 26.71 -10.00
C TRP A 435 4.60 27.95 -9.14
N GLY A 436 4.48 27.74 -7.83
CA GLY A 436 4.25 28.81 -6.88
C GLY A 436 4.83 28.52 -5.53
N VAL A 437 5.10 29.57 -4.77
CA VAL A 437 5.70 29.50 -3.44
C VAL A 437 4.78 30.18 -2.44
N TYR A 438 4.48 29.47 -1.36
CA TYR A 438 3.84 30.03 -0.17
C TYR A 438 4.86 30.03 0.97
N VAL A 439 5.12 31.20 1.55
CA VAL A 439 6.09 31.40 2.62
C VAL A 439 5.42 31.20 3.97
N TYR A 440 5.99 30.35 4.81
CA TYR A 440 5.55 30.19 6.20
C TYR A 440 6.09 31.36 7.02
N LYS A 441 5.22 32.35 7.25
CA LYS A 441 5.56 33.67 7.80
C LYS A 441 5.86 33.61 9.28
N THR A 442 5.46 32.54 9.97
CA THR A 442 5.85 32.32 11.38
C THR A 442 7.31 31.91 11.53
N GLU A 443 7.92 31.35 10.47
CA GLU A 443 9.29 30.81 10.51
C GLU A 443 10.26 31.50 9.55
N THR A 444 9.75 32.26 8.58
CA THR A 444 10.53 32.92 7.53
C THR A 444 10.19 34.40 7.46
N ASN A 445 11.21 35.25 7.58
CA ASN A 445 11.08 36.68 7.34
C ASN A 445 11.00 36.96 5.84
N MET A 446 9.98 37.73 5.41
CA MET A 446 9.80 38.12 4.01
C MET A 446 10.93 39.00 3.48
N GLU A 447 11.70 39.68 4.34
CA GLU A 447 12.89 40.44 3.91
C GLU A 447 14.08 39.55 3.50
N ASP A 448 14.04 38.28 3.88
CA ASP A 448 15.14 37.31 3.69
C ASP A 448 14.88 36.34 2.54
N ILE A 449 13.80 36.56 1.77
CA ILE A 449 13.47 35.82 0.56
C ILE A 449 13.17 36.79 -0.59
N LYS A 450 13.68 36.50 -1.79
CA LYS A 450 13.44 37.27 -3.01
C LYS A 450 13.12 36.34 -4.16
N PHE A 451 12.00 36.58 -4.82
CA PHE A 451 11.61 35.84 -6.00
C PHE A 451 12.28 36.41 -7.26
N VAL A 452 12.69 35.52 -8.16
CA VAL A 452 13.29 35.90 -9.43
C VAL A 452 12.27 35.59 -10.52
N SER A 453 11.72 36.63 -11.15
CA SER A 453 10.84 36.47 -12.31
C SER A 453 11.63 35.83 -13.46
N GLN A 454 11.18 34.68 -13.97
CA GLN A 454 11.73 34.08 -15.17
C GLN A 454 10.89 34.50 -16.38
N ASP A 455 11.56 34.86 -17.48
CA ASP A 455 10.87 35.07 -18.75
C ASP A 455 10.36 33.70 -19.26
N PRO A 456 9.09 33.56 -19.65
CA PRO A 456 8.54 32.32 -20.21
C PRO A 456 9.34 31.77 -21.41
N SER A 457 10.03 32.66 -22.13
CA SER A 457 10.89 32.33 -23.28
C SER A 457 12.29 31.84 -22.90
N SER A 458 12.71 32.05 -21.64
CA SER A 458 13.97 31.56 -21.10
C SER A 458 13.88 30.08 -20.73
N SER A 459 13.50 29.24 -21.70
CA SER A 459 13.77 27.80 -21.59
C SER A 459 15.29 27.63 -21.59
N PHE A 460 15.91 27.70 -20.41
CA PHE A 460 17.24 27.15 -20.25
C PHE A 460 17.08 25.65 -20.48
N ALA A 461 17.33 25.25 -21.72
CA ALA A 461 17.74 23.91 -22.07
C ALA A 461 19.01 23.62 -21.25
N LEU A 462 18.85 23.28 -19.98
CA LEU A 462 19.86 22.54 -19.23
C LEU A 462 19.88 21.17 -19.87
N SER A 463 20.61 21.13 -20.98
CA SER A 463 20.96 19.92 -21.70
C SER A 463 21.46 18.90 -20.68
N ARG A 464 20.96 17.68 -20.79
CA ARG A 464 21.44 16.44 -20.13
C ARG A 464 22.97 16.30 -19.99
N ARG A 465 23.76 17.13 -20.66
CA ARG A 465 25.23 17.11 -20.66
C ARG A 465 25.85 17.47 -19.30
N GLN A 466 25.22 18.27 -18.45
CA GLN A 466 25.73 18.49 -17.09
C GLN A 466 25.39 17.35 -16.10
N MET A 467 24.46 16.45 -16.45
CA MET A 467 24.03 15.36 -15.57
C MET A 467 24.90 14.09 -15.64
N ILE A 468 25.82 13.98 -16.62
CA ILE A 468 26.57 12.73 -16.89
C ILE A 468 28.00 12.77 -16.32
N SER A 469 28.46 13.87 -15.72
CA SER A 469 29.85 13.98 -15.27
C SER A 469 30.17 13.26 -13.96
N ASP A 470 29.24 13.09 -13.01
CA ASP A 470 29.56 12.46 -11.72
C ASP A 470 29.08 11.01 -11.68
N ARG A 471 29.82 10.21 -12.45
CA ARG A 471 29.75 8.76 -12.62
C ARG A 471 29.56 7.99 -11.32
N PHE A 472 28.57 7.10 -11.34
CA PHE A 472 28.79 5.65 -11.20
C PHE A 472 29.96 5.23 -10.29
N LYS A 473 29.71 5.09 -8.98
CA LYS A 473 30.25 4.04 -8.09
C LYS A 473 29.85 4.33 -6.63
N LYS A 474 29.38 3.28 -5.94
CA LYS A 474 28.88 3.19 -4.54
C LYS A 474 27.39 3.57 -4.42
N GLN A 475 26.45 2.72 -4.02
CA GLN A 475 26.55 1.55 -3.14
C GLN A 475 25.33 0.64 -3.40
N ILE A 476 25.56 -0.54 -3.98
CA ILE A 476 24.60 -1.64 -3.90
C ILE A 476 24.65 -2.14 -2.45
N LYS A 477 23.70 -1.72 -1.64
CA LYS A 477 23.34 -2.43 -0.41
C LYS A 477 21.92 -2.94 -0.60
N LYS A 478 21.79 -4.26 -0.75
CA LYS A 478 20.54 -5.02 -0.65
C LYS A 478 19.75 -4.49 0.56
N LYS A 479 18.70 -3.70 0.32
CA LYS A 479 17.58 -3.60 1.25
C LYS A 479 16.57 -4.63 0.77
N SER A 480 16.27 -5.58 1.66
CA SER A 480 15.19 -6.55 1.53
C SER A 480 13.94 -5.85 1.01
N LEU A 481 13.51 -6.20 -0.20
CA LEU A 481 12.21 -5.79 -0.71
C LEU A 481 11.13 -6.42 0.18
N ASN A 482 10.15 -5.61 0.57
CA ASN A 482 8.91 -6.11 1.15
C ASN A 482 8.21 -6.99 0.11
N LEU A 483 8.37 -8.30 0.26
CA LEU A 483 7.69 -9.34 -0.53
C LEU A 483 6.17 -9.07 -0.74
N PRO A 484 5.40 -8.56 0.25
CA PRO A 484 3.96 -8.33 0.09
C PRO A 484 3.58 -7.30 -0.98
N GLU A 485 4.34 -6.22 -1.16
CA GLU A 485 4.06 -5.23 -2.22
C GLU A 485 4.41 -5.78 -3.60
N MET A 486 5.49 -6.55 -3.69
CA MET A 486 5.93 -7.18 -4.92
C MET A 486 4.92 -8.24 -5.41
N HIS A 487 4.27 -8.98 -4.50
CA HIS A 487 3.20 -9.93 -4.84
C HIS A 487 1.88 -9.26 -5.21
N ARG A 488 1.55 -8.10 -4.61
CA ARG A 488 0.39 -7.27 -5.02
C ARG A 488 0.52 -6.84 -6.50
N GLU A 489 1.72 -6.45 -6.91
CA GLU A 489 2.06 -6.09 -8.29
C GLU A 489 2.14 -7.32 -9.23
N PHE A 490 2.67 -8.46 -8.76
CA PHE A 490 2.79 -9.70 -9.55
C PHE A 490 1.44 -10.36 -9.87
N ARG A 491 0.42 -10.21 -9.03
CA ARG A 491 -0.90 -10.81 -9.27
C ARG A 491 -1.70 -10.03 -10.31
N ILE A 492 -1.64 -8.69 -10.29
CA ILE A 492 -2.22 -7.83 -11.34
C ILE A 492 -1.75 -8.31 -12.72
N TRP A 493 -0.46 -8.62 -12.85
CA TRP A 493 0.15 -9.13 -14.08
C TRP A 493 -0.33 -10.54 -14.50
N ARG A 494 -0.61 -11.45 -13.54
CA ARG A 494 -0.92 -12.87 -13.82
C ARG A 494 -2.40 -13.12 -14.13
N THR A 495 -3.31 -12.29 -13.65
CA THR A 495 -4.76 -12.41 -13.93
C THR A 495 -5.17 -11.89 -15.32
N GLY A 496 -4.36 -11.02 -15.96
CA GLY A 496 -4.59 -10.51 -17.31
C GLY A 496 -4.23 -11.49 -18.44
N SER A 497 -3.33 -12.45 -18.21
CA SER A 497 -2.83 -13.36 -19.27
C SER A 497 -3.70 -14.59 -19.59
N ARG A 498 -4.94 -14.68 -19.06
CA ARG A 498 -5.87 -15.78 -19.38
C ARG A 498 -7.20 -15.28 -19.93
N LYS A 499 -7.14 -14.64 -21.10
CA LYS A 499 -8.17 -14.69 -22.17
C LYS A 499 -7.64 -13.88 -23.34
N GLY A 500 -6.94 -14.54 -24.25
CA GLY A 500 -6.39 -13.91 -25.45
C GLY A 500 -7.50 -13.33 -26.32
N LEU A 501 -7.60 -12.00 -26.35
CA LEU A 501 -8.22 -11.21 -27.40
C LEU A 501 -7.48 -9.87 -27.46
N SER A 502 -6.72 -9.66 -28.52
CA SER A 502 -5.96 -8.43 -28.78
C SER A 502 -6.90 -7.30 -29.21
N PHE A 503 -6.84 -6.15 -28.54
CA PHE A 503 -7.39 -4.89 -29.05
C PHE A 503 -6.36 -3.76 -28.87
N GLU A 504 -5.85 -3.24 -29.99
CA GLU A 504 -4.98 -2.09 -30.04
C GLU A 504 -5.79 -0.79 -29.90
N GLY A 505 -5.33 0.08 -28.99
CA GLY A 505 -5.55 1.53 -28.99
C GLY A 505 -6.96 2.00 -28.62
N GLU A 506 -7.12 2.68 -27.48
CA GLU A 506 -8.30 3.56 -27.26
C GLU A 506 -8.15 4.50 -26.06
N SER A 507 -8.85 5.64 -26.12
CA SER A 507 -8.62 6.88 -25.36
C SER A 507 -9.45 6.99 -24.06
N SER A 508 -9.07 7.90 -23.16
CA SER A 508 -9.78 8.23 -21.90
C SER A 508 -11.26 8.60 -22.07
N ARG A 509 -11.72 8.98 -23.27
CA ARG A 509 -13.14 9.28 -23.55
C ARG A 509 -13.98 8.02 -23.76
N ASP A 510 -13.37 6.91 -24.14
CA ASP A 510 -14.08 5.67 -24.45
C ASP A 510 -14.33 4.84 -23.19
N LEU A 511 -13.45 4.96 -22.18
CA LEU A 511 -13.65 4.45 -20.82
C LEU A 511 -14.76 5.22 -20.08
N GLU A 512 -14.80 6.55 -20.25
CA GLU A 512 -15.89 7.37 -19.72
C GLU A 512 -17.23 7.04 -20.40
N LYS A 513 -17.23 6.71 -21.71
CA LYS A 513 -18.42 6.19 -22.41
C LYS A 513 -18.81 4.78 -21.98
N ALA A 514 -17.85 3.89 -21.75
CA ALA A 514 -18.10 2.53 -21.27
C ALA A 514 -18.70 2.55 -19.86
N TRP A 515 -18.16 3.40 -18.99
CA TRP A 515 -18.70 3.63 -17.64
C TRP A 515 -20.09 4.28 -17.68
N ARG A 516 -20.33 5.28 -18.55
CA ARG A 516 -21.67 5.83 -18.79
C ARG A 516 -22.66 4.80 -19.34
N ARG A 517 -22.21 3.84 -20.16
CA ARG A 517 -23.04 2.71 -20.63
C ARG A 517 -23.41 1.75 -19.48
N VAL A 518 -22.49 1.47 -18.57
CA VAL A 518 -22.76 0.66 -17.37
C VAL A 518 -23.77 1.35 -16.43
N MET A 519 -23.69 2.68 -16.30
CA MET A 519 -24.65 3.46 -15.51
C MET A 519 -26.01 3.59 -16.20
N ALA A 520 -26.06 3.76 -17.53
CA ALA A 520 -27.31 3.82 -18.30
C ALA A 520 -28.10 2.50 -18.25
N LEU A 521 -27.41 1.35 -18.21
CA LEU A 521 -28.05 0.03 -18.02
C LEU A 521 -28.70 -0.16 -16.64
N ARG A 522 -28.42 0.73 -15.66
CA ARG A 522 -29.05 0.73 -14.33
C ARG A 522 -30.15 1.79 -14.18
N GLU A 523 -30.24 2.76 -15.08
CA GLU A 523 -31.30 3.79 -15.06
C GLU A 523 -32.58 3.34 -15.79
N GLU A 524 -32.55 2.27 -16.60
CA GLU A 524 -33.74 1.71 -17.26
C GLU A 524 -34.61 0.79 -16.37
N GLU A 525 -34.25 0.53 -15.11
CA GLU A 525 -35.06 -0.29 -14.18
C GLU A 525 -36.10 0.53 -13.41
N GLY A 526 -36.80 1.41 -14.13
CA GLY A 526 -38.00 2.09 -13.68
C GLY A 526 -39.26 1.50 -14.30
N GLY A 527 -39.50 0.19 -14.20
CA GLY A 527 -40.81 -0.36 -14.56
C GLY A 527 -40.88 -1.84 -14.95
N SER A 528 -41.66 -2.58 -14.16
CA SER A 528 -42.23 -3.91 -14.41
C SER A 528 -41.29 -5.12 -14.28
N GLY A 529 -41.66 -6.01 -13.37
CA GLY A 529 -40.86 -7.17 -12.98
C GLY A 529 -40.96 -8.35 -13.95
N MET A 530 -39.83 -9.02 -14.12
CA MET A 530 -39.69 -10.46 -14.33
C MET A 530 -38.23 -10.85 -14.00
N ASN A 531 -38.06 -11.92 -13.21
CA ASN A 531 -36.79 -12.47 -12.72
C ASN A 531 -35.76 -12.74 -13.84
N ILE A 532 -34.68 -11.93 -13.90
CA ILE A 532 -33.41 -12.22 -14.59
C ILE A 532 -32.26 -11.56 -13.79
N GLU A 533 -32.00 -11.99 -12.54
CA GLU A 533 -31.02 -11.31 -11.65
C GLU A 533 -29.60 -11.92 -11.57
N ASP A 534 -29.32 -13.09 -12.14
CA ASP A 534 -28.02 -13.76 -11.94
C ASP A 534 -27.04 -13.72 -13.13
N GLU A 535 -27.50 -13.45 -14.36
CA GLU A 535 -26.62 -13.40 -15.55
C GLU A 535 -26.18 -11.98 -15.92
N LYS A 536 -27.06 -10.97 -15.77
CA LYS A 536 -26.70 -9.57 -16.04
C LYS A 536 -25.75 -8.97 -15.01
N ASN A 537 -25.85 -9.36 -13.73
CA ASN A 537 -24.90 -8.91 -12.69
C ASN A 537 -23.50 -9.49 -12.90
N LYS A 538 -23.37 -10.72 -13.41
CA LYS A 538 -22.06 -11.29 -13.79
C LYS A 538 -21.44 -10.58 -14.98
N GLU A 539 -22.26 -10.12 -15.92
CA GLU A 539 -21.79 -9.37 -17.09
C GLU A 539 -21.33 -7.96 -16.70
N VAL A 540 -22.06 -7.29 -15.79
CA VAL A 540 -21.66 -5.98 -15.21
C VAL A 540 -20.42 -6.11 -14.33
N ASP A 541 -20.33 -7.12 -13.46
CA ASP A 541 -19.14 -7.37 -12.65
C ASP A 541 -17.94 -7.79 -13.51
N SER A 542 -18.16 -8.56 -14.58
CA SER A 542 -17.13 -8.89 -15.56
C SER A 542 -16.69 -7.67 -16.36
N LEU A 543 -17.57 -6.74 -16.70
CA LEU A 543 -17.24 -5.48 -17.37
C LEU A 543 -16.49 -4.52 -16.44
N LEU A 544 -16.83 -4.48 -15.16
CA LEU A 544 -16.12 -3.70 -14.14
C LEU A 544 -14.74 -4.29 -13.82
N ASP A 545 -14.61 -5.62 -13.71
CA ASP A 545 -13.32 -6.30 -13.60
C ASP A 545 -12.50 -6.09 -14.88
N MET A 546 -13.11 -6.16 -16.08
CA MET A 546 -12.43 -5.88 -17.35
C MET A 546 -11.98 -4.42 -17.48
N LEU A 547 -12.77 -3.44 -17.03
CA LEU A 547 -12.36 -2.03 -17.01
C LEU A 547 -11.23 -1.80 -16.00
N ALA A 548 -11.29 -2.44 -14.83
CA ALA A 548 -10.23 -2.38 -13.83
C ALA A 548 -8.94 -3.05 -14.33
N THR A 549 -9.02 -4.17 -15.05
CA THR A 549 -7.84 -4.86 -15.63
C THR A 549 -7.33 -4.18 -16.90
N ALA A 550 -8.18 -3.65 -17.78
CA ALA A 550 -7.74 -2.99 -19.02
C ALA A 550 -7.01 -1.66 -18.76
N GLU A 551 -7.33 -0.97 -17.66
CA GLU A 551 -6.60 0.22 -17.20
C GLU A 551 -5.24 -0.15 -16.56
N LEU A 552 -5.14 -1.34 -15.95
CA LEU A 552 -3.90 -1.88 -15.39
C LEU A 552 -2.98 -2.47 -16.48
N ASP A 553 -3.53 -3.16 -17.49
CA ASP A 553 -2.77 -3.79 -18.58
C ASP A 553 -2.16 -2.75 -19.54
N LYS A 554 -2.77 -1.57 -19.71
CA LYS A 554 -2.13 -0.44 -20.43
C LYS A 554 -0.94 0.19 -19.68
N HIS A 555 -0.61 -0.30 -18.49
CA HIS A 555 0.45 0.24 -17.62
C HIS A 555 1.59 -0.75 -17.33
N PHE A 556 1.57 -1.95 -17.93
CA PHE A 556 2.65 -2.92 -17.82
C PHE A 556 3.14 -3.40 -19.19
N ASP A 557 4.03 -2.60 -19.79
CA ASP A 557 5.09 -3.05 -20.71
C ASP A 557 6.33 -2.14 -20.56
#